data_AF-A0A963RTS3-F1
#
_entry.id   AF-A0A963RTS3-F1
#
_cell.length_a   1.000
_cell.length_b   1.000
_cell.length_c   1.000
_cell.angle_alpha   90.00
_cell.angle_beta   90.00
_cell.angle_gamma   90.00
#
_symmetry.space_group_name_H-M   'P 1'
#
loop_
_entity.id
_entity.type
_entity.pdbx_description
1 polymer ?
#
loop_
_entity_poly.entity_id
_entity_poly.type
_entity_poly.pdbx_seq_one_letter_code
_entity_poly.pdbx_strand_id
1 'polypeptide(L)'
;MKHNSKPWRVATNRHTNTDGTSWGWIDGTEPTVYWSNEHGSKLTREQAGKLVAEHNAWLDAQTPVALRLQKARERWHRLNLDAQRAQEAYEAAREKLTAAQLDIDVLEAEQAVSA
;
A
#
# COMPACT_ATOMS: atom_id res chain seq x y z
N MET A 1 18.72 17.57 -7.22
CA MET A 1 17.54 18.12 -7.93
C MET A 1 16.91 19.19 -7.07
N LYS A 2 16.34 20.24 -7.67
CA LYS A 2 15.64 21.28 -6.90
C LYS A 2 14.23 20.78 -6.57
N HIS A 3 13.83 20.84 -5.31
CA HIS A 3 12.45 20.58 -4.92
C HIS A 3 11.52 21.64 -5.53
N ASN A 4 10.27 21.27 -5.84
CA ASN A 4 9.21 22.15 -6.28
C ASN A 4 7.88 21.82 -5.57
N SER A 5 6.82 22.55 -5.87
CA SER A 5 5.52 22.40 -5.20
C SER A 5 4.66 21.25 -5.74
N LYS A 6 5.14 20.48 -6.73
CA LYS A 6 4.38 19.41 -7.38
C LYS A 6 4.82 18.06 -6.79
N PRO A 7 3.89 17.16 -6.40
CA PRO A 7 4.28 15.83 -5.99
C PRO A 7 4.94 15.09 -7.15
N TRP A 8 5.99 14.33 -6.86
CA TRP A 8 6.69 13.54 -7.86
C TRP A 8 6.16 12.11 -7.90
N ARG A 9 6.26 11.48 -9.07
CA ARG A 9 5.89 10.09 -9.28
C ARG A 9 6.88 9.41 -10.21
N VAL A 10 7.27 8.18 -9.90
CA VAL A 10 8.01 7.32 -10.83
C VAL A 10 7.04 6.76 -11.87
N ALA A 11 7.22 7.16 -13.13
CA ALA A 11 6.55 6.59 -14.29
C ALA A 11 7.45 5.55 -14.97
N THR A 12 6.84 4.52 -15.56
CA THR A 12 7.53 3.47 -16.32
C THR A 12 7.06 3.51 -17.75
N ASN A 13 7.98 3.40 -18.71
CA ASN A 13 7.60 3.21 -20.09
C ASN A 13 6.90 1.85 -20.26
N ARG A 14 5.91 1.79 -21.17
CA ARG A 14 5.24 0.54 -21.54
C ARG A 14 6.15 -0.41 -22.31
N HIS A 15 7.11 0.13 -23.05
CA HIS A 15 8.09 -0.65 -23.81
C HIS A 15 9.42 -0.70 -23.06
N THR A 16 10.01 -1.88 -22.99
CA THR A 16 11.38 -2.09 -22.52
C THR A 16 12.38 -1.62 -23.55
N ASN A 17 13.63 -1.45 -23.12
CA ASN A 17 14.78 -1.34 -24.01
C ASN A 17 14.95 -2.61 -24.84
N THR A 18 15.82 -2.55 -25.86
CA THR A 18 16.13 -3.68 -26.75
C THR A 18 16.71 -4.89 -26.00
N ASP A 19 17.39 -4.66 -24.88
CA ASP A 19 17.94 -5.69 -23.99
C ASP A 19 16.91 -6.24 -22.98
N GLY A 20 15.65 -5.81 -23.05
CA GLY A 20 14.57 -6.19 -22.14
C GLY A 20 14.53 -5.41 -20.82
N THR A 21 15.46 -4.48 -20.58
CA THR A 21 15.46 -3.68 -19.36
C THR A 21 14.39 -2.60 -19.38
N SER A 22 13.84 -2.25 -18.21
CA SER A 22 12.84 -1.19 -18.11
C SER A 22 13.48 0.19 -17.98
N TRP A 23 12.79 1.20 -18.51
CA TRP A 23 13.13 2.60 -18.32
C TRP A 23 11.88 3.44 -18.07
N GLY A 24 12.07 4.68 -17.68
CA GLY A 24 10.97 5.61 -17.46
C GLY A 24 11.45 7.00 -17.06
N TRP A 25 10.58 7.75 -16.41
CA TRP A 25 10.85 9.11 -15.98
C TRP A 25 10.21 9.42 -14.63
N ILE A 26 10.57 10.56 -14.05
CA ILE A 26 9.95 11.11 -12.84
C ILE A 26 9.01 12.25 -13.25
N ASP A 27 7.71 11.99 -13.18
CA ASP A 27 6.69 13.02 -13.37
C ASP A 27 6.77 14.07 -12.25
N GLY A 28 6.55 15.34 -12.61
CA GLY A 28 6.59 16.47 -11.67
C GLY A 28 7.96 17.15 -11.53
N THR A 29 9.01 16.62 -12.15
CA THR A 29 10.36 17.23 -12.19
C THR A 29 10.49 18.24 -13.34
N GLU A 30 11.23 19.33 -13.11
CA GLU A 30 11.60 20.31 -14.12
C GLU A 30 13.10 20.64 -13.97
N PRO A 31 13.97 20.27 -14.95
CA PRO A 31 13.67 19.49 -16.15
C PRO A 31 13.30 18.02 -15.85
N THR A 32 12.68 17.35 -16.81
CA THR A 32 12.29 15.93 -16.70
C THR A 32 13.51 15.04 -16.45
N VAL A 33 13.39 14.18 -15.45
CA VAL A 33 14.44 13.21 -15.07
C VAL A 33 14.06 11.82 -15.57
N TYR A 34 15.00 11.16 -16.24
CA TYR A 34 14.83 9.79 -16.74
C TYR A 34 15.60 8.79 -15.88
N TRP A 35 15.10 7.56 -15.82
CA TRP A 35 15.76 6.44 -15.18
C TRP A 35 15.76 5.22 -16.12
N SER A 36 16.75 4.35 -15.97
CA SER A 36 16.85 3.10 -16.73
C SER A 36 17.50 2.03 -15.86
N ASN A 37 17.08 0.78 -16.02
CA ASN A 37 17.72 -0.37 -15.38
C ASN A 37 18.77 -1.03 -16.28
N GLU A 38 19.07 -0.44 -17.44
CA GLU A 38 20.18 -0.83 -18.30
C GLU A 38 21.52 -0.72 -17.54
N HIS A 39 22.44 -1.62 -17.83
CA HIS A 39 23.77 -1.61 -17.24
C HIS A 39 24.52 -0.30 -17.56
N GLY A 40 25.08 0.36 -16.55
CA GLY A 40 25.76 1.65 -16.70
C GLY A 40 24.85 2.88 -16.61
N SER A 41 23.55 2.69 -16.39
CA SER A 41 22.62 3.80 -16.13
C SER A 41 22.99 4.59 -14.88
N LYS A 42 22.91 5.93 -14.94
CA LYS A 42 23.20 6.83 -13.82
C LYS A 42 22.14 6.82 -12.72
N LEU A 43 20.93 6.39 -13.05
CA LEU A 43 19.78 6.38 -12.16
C LEU A 43 18.90 5.16 -12.48
N THR A 44 18.81 4.24 -11.53
CA THR A 44 17.93 3.06 -11.62
C THR A 44 16.52 3.38 -11.14
N ARG A 45 15.58 2.47 -11.42
CA ARG A 45 14.21 2.59 -10.91
C ARG A 45 14.15 2.74 -9.39
N GLU A 46 14.96 1.97 -8.67
CA GLU A 46 14.98 1.98 -7.21
C GLU A 46 15.47 3.34 -6.68
N GLN A 47 16.55 3.86 -7.27
CA GLN A 47 17.09 5.17 -6.91
C GLN A 47 16.09 6.29 -7.24
N ALA A 48 15.41 6.22 -8.39
CA ALA A 48 14.33 7.13 -8.72
C ALA A 48 13.19 7.08 -7.68
N GLY A 49 12.83 5.88 -7.21
CA GLY A 49 11.84 5.69 -6.14
C GLY A 49 12.24 6.39 -4.83
N LYS A 50 13.51 6.26 -4.43
CA LYS A 50 14.04 6.94 -3.22
C LYS A 50 13.99 8.46 -3.37
N LEU A 51 14.43 9.01 -4.50
CA LEU A 51 14.38 10.44 -4.77
C LEU A 51 12.95 11.00 -4.73
N VAL A 52 11.99 10.27 -5.30
CA VAL A 52 10.57 10.64 -5.25
C VAL A 52 10.04 10.63 -3.82
N ALA A 53 10.37 9.60 -3.03
CA ALA A 53 9.94 9.51 -1.64
C ALA A 53 10.50 10.66 -0.79
N GLU A 54 11.79 10.98 -0.94
CA GLU A 54 12.44 12.10 -0.27
C GLU A 54 11.80 13.44 -0.65
N HIS A 55 11.55 13.66 -1.94
CA HIS A 55 10.90 14.88 -2.41
C HIS A 55 9.49 15.04 -1.83
N ASN A 56 8.67 13.99 -1.89
CA ASN A 56 7.31 14.05 -1.40
C ASN A 56 7.25 14.21 0.12
N ALA A 57 8.18 13.61 0.87
CA ALA A 57 8.31 13.84 2.31
C ALA A 57 8.67 15.30 2.63
N TRP A 58 9.58 15.90 1.87
CA TRP A 58 9.88 17.33 1.97
C TRP A 58 8.65 18.19 1.68
N LEU A 59 7.89 17.87 0.62
CA LEU A 59 6.69 18.61 0.24
C LEU A 59 5.60 18.53 1.32
N ASP A 60 5.40 17.35 1.91
CA ASP A 60 4.50 17.17 3.04
C ASP A 60 4.96 17.98 4.26
N ALA A 61 6.26 18.10 4.50
CA ALA A 61 6.79 18.92 5.60
C ALA A 61 6.53 20.42 5.41
N GLN A 62 6.48 20.91 4.17
CA GLN A 62 6.11 22.30 3.85
C GLN A 62 4.62 22.59 4.06
N THR A 63 3.78 21.55 4.10
CA THR A 63 2.34 21.72 4.29
C THR A 63 2.05 22.23 5.71
N PRO A 64 1.19 23.26 5.89
CA PRO A 64 0.81 23.75 7.21
C PRO A 64 0.35 22.62 8.15
N VAL A 65 0.79 22.69 9.41
CA VAL A 65 0.52 21.65 10.42
C VAL A 65 -0.98 21.36 10.55
N ALA A 66 -1.83 22.38 10.49
CA ALA A 66 -3.29 22.22 10.55
C ALA A 66 -3.83 21.30 9.46
N LEU A 67 -3.36 21.45 8.21
CA LEU A 67 -3.78 20.60 7.08
C LEU A 67 -3.22 19.18 7.21
N ARG A 68 -1.97 19.04 7.68
CA ARG A 68 -1.38 17.73 7.97
C ARG A 68 -2.16 16.98 9.04
N LEU A 69 -2.56 17.68 10.10
CA LEU A 69 -3.38 17.14 11.19
C LEU A 69 -4.76 16.71 10.69
N GLN A 70 -5.40 17.52 9.84
CA GLN A 70 -6.68 17.16 9.23
C GLN A 70 -6.57 15.87 8.41
N LYS A 71 -5.59 15.78 7.50
CA LYS A 71 -5.35 14.56 6.70
C LYS A 71 -5.08 13.34 7.58
N ALA A 72 -4.31 13.51 8.65
CA ALA A 72 -4.02 12.43 9.60
C ALA A 72 -5.30 11.94 10.31
N ARG A 73 -6.19 12.86 10.72
CA ARG A 73 -7.49 12.52 11.32
C ARG A 73 -8.41 11.77 10.34
N GLU A 74 -8.49 12.24 9.10
CA GLU A 74 -9.28 11.57 8.05
C GLU A 74 -8.77 10.15 7.77
N ARG A 75 -7.44 9.98 7.70
CA ARG A 75 -6.82 8.66 7.55
C ARG A 75 -7.12 7.76 8.75
N TRP A 76 -6.97 8.27 9.97
CA TRP A 76 -7.26 7.51 11.18
C TRP A 76 -8.71 7.07 11.23
N HIS A 77 -9.65 7.96 10.94
CA HIS A 77 -11.08 7.66 10.96
C HIS A 77 -11.44 6.52 9.98
N ARG A 78 -10.91 6.57 8.76
CA ARG A 78 -11.10 5.50 7.77
C ARG A 78 -10.55 4.17 8.24
N LEU A 79 -9.31 4.15 8.72
CA LEU A 79 -8.67 2.93 9.21
C LEU A 79 -9.38 2.36 10.45
N ASN A 80 -9.92 3.23 11.31
CA ASN A 80 -10.71 2.81 12.46
C ASN A 80 -12.02 2.13 12.03
N LEU A 81 -12.72 2.69 11.03
CA LEU A 81 -13.92 2.06 10.47
C LEU A 81 -13.61 0.70 9.83
N ASP A 82 -12.50 0.61 9.09
CA ASP A 82 -12.08 -0.66 8.48
C ASP A 82 -11.73 -1.70 9.55
N ALA A 83 -11.05 -1.29 10.63
CA ALA A 83 -10.74 -2.17 11.76
C ALA A 83 -12.01 -2.67 12.49
N GLN A 84 -13.00 -1.79 12.69
CA GLN A 84 -14.28 -2.18 13.29
C GLN A 84 -15.02 -3.21 12.44
N ARG A 85 -15.10 -2.99 11.12
CA ARG A 85 -15.72 -3.95 10.20
C ARG A 85 -15.01 -5.30 10.19
N ALA A 86 -13.68 -5.29 10.23
CA ALA A 86 -12.90 -6.52 10.31
C ALA A 86 -13.15 -7.28 11.62
N GLN A 87 -13.30 -6.56 12.73
CA GLN A 87 -13.62 -7.13 14.03
C GLN A 87 -15.02 -7.77 14.03
N GLU A 88 -16.04 -7.07 13.53
CA GLU A 88 -17.40 -7.60 13.41
C GLU A 88 -17.44 -8.87 12.53
N ALA A 89 -16.72 -8.85 11.40
CA ALA A 89 -16.63 -10.02 10.52
C ALA A 89 -15.94 -11.22 11.20
N TYR A 90 -14.88 -10.95 11.99
CA TYR A 90 -14.19 -11.97 12.77
C TYR A 90 -15.10 -12.60 13.83
N GLU A 91 -15.84 -11.79 14.58
CA GLU A 91 -16.77 -12.25 15.60
C GLU A 91 -17.88 -13.12 15.01
N ALA A 92 -18.50 -12.68 13.90
CA ALA A 92 -19.51 -13.45 13.19
C ALA A 92 -18.97 -14.80 12.66
N ALA A 93 -17.72 -14.82 12.17
CA ALA A 93 -17.08 -16.06 11.73
C ALA A 93 -16.79 -17.01 12.90
N ARG A 94 -16.38 -16.46 14.05
CA ARG A 94 -16.12 -17.22 15.27
C ARG A 94 -17.38 -17.87 15.85
N GLU A 95 -18.51 -17.16 15.83
CA GLU A 95 -19.80 -17.72 16.27
C GLU A 95 -20.21 -18.91 15.40
N LYS A 96 -20.09 -18.79 14.07
CA LYS A 96 -20.37 -19.90 13.14
C LYS A 96 -19.48 -21.10 13.37
N LEU A 97 -18.19 -20.87 13.62
CA LEU A 97 -17.25 -21.94 13.95
C LEU A 97 -17.64 -22.66 15.24
N THR A 98 -18.06 -21.90 16.26
CA THR A 98 -18.50 -22.46 17.54
C THR A 98 -19.77 -23.28 17.39
N ALA A 99 -20.74 -22.79 16.61
CA ALA A 99 -21.95 -23.54 16.31
C ALA A 99 -21.65 -24.84 15.56
N ALA A 100 -20.80 -24.80 14.53
CA ALA A 100 -20.40 -25.99 13.79
C ALA A 100 -19.66 -27.01 14.67
N GLN A 101 -18.84 -26.54 15.63
CA GLN A 101 -18.19 -27.44 16.59
C GLN A 101 -19.22 -28.13 17.48
N LEU A 102 -20.22 -27.39 17.98
CA LEU A 102 -21.29 -27.96 18.79
C LEU A 102 -22.11 -29.00 18.01
N ASP A 103 -22.39 -28.75 16.74
CA ASP A 103 -23.06 -29.72 15.87
C ASP A 103 -22.24 -31.02 15.71
N ILE A 104 -20.91 -30.90 15.55
CA ILE A 104 -20.00 -32.05 15.53
C ILE A 104 -20.09 -32.82 16.84
N ASP A 105 -19.97 -32.14 17.98
CA ASP A 105 -19.97 -32.78 19.31
C ASP A 105 -21.29 -33.52 19.57
N VAL A 106 -22.44 -32.98 19.12
CA VAL A 106 -23.75 -33.64 19.22
C VAL A 106 -23.77 -34.91 18.36
N LEU A 107 -23.34 -34.84 17.11
CA LEU A 107 -23.32 -35.99 16.20
C LEU A 107 -22.39 -37.10 16.68
N GLU A 108 -21.22 -36.74 17.24
CA GLU A 108 -20.30 -37.70 17.83
C GLU A 108 -20.92 -38.41 19.05
N ALA A 109 -21.67 -37.68 19.89
CA ALA A 109 -22.38 -38.26 21.02
C ALA A 109 -23.50 -39.21 20.58
N GLU A 110 -24.30 -38.85 19.56
CA GLU A 110 -25.34 -39.72 19.00
C GLU A 110 -24.75 -41.01 18.41
N GLN A 111 -23.61 -40.91 17.73
CA GLN A 111 -22.91 -42.06 17.18
C GLN A 111 -22.42 -43.00 18.30
N ALA A 112 -21.87 -42.46 19.38
CA ALA A 112 -21.38 -43.25 20.51
C ALA A 112 -22.48 -44.00 21.26
N VAL A 113 -23.71 -43.47 21.31
CA VAL A 113 -24.87 -44.15 21.91
C VAL A 113 -25.44 -45.25 20.99
N SER A 114 -25.24 -45.12 19.68
CA SER A 114 -25.76 -46.06 18.67
C SER A 114 -24.84 -47.25 18.37
N ALA A 115 -23.65 -47.29 18.97
CA ALA A 115 -22.62 -48.31 18.81
C ALA A 115 -22.60 -49.28 20.00
#